data_AF-A0A1B6LMD6-F1
#
_entry.id   AF-A0A1B6LMD6-F1
#
_cell.length_a   1.000
_cell.length_b   1.000
_cell.length_c   1.000
_cell.angle_alpha   90.00
_cell.angle_beta   90.00
_cell.angle_gamma   90.00
#
_symmetry.space_group_name_H-M   'P 1'
#
loop_
_entity.id
_entity.type
_entity.pdbx_description
1 polymer ?
#
loop_
_entity_poly.entity_id
_entity_poly.type
_entity_poly.pdbx_seq_one_letter_code
_entity_poly.pdbx_strand_id
1 'polypeptide(L)'
;MEEDTEYLKLPVEDRCVHKAWKARVHGYEEAKKLFNQIADEKSPEWNKFLSLMKKMVVDSNAVAQEKGLEAVLVYVENSAVAGKTVGEVMGGLVTKCVAAPKTKTKELAAQIALMYVEIEKQEVVMEELLKGTEQKNPKIVSGCINIMTQALREFGIKVINIKPLVKRLPALLEDRDKTVRDETKVMTVEVYRWIGVALSPQLTSLKPVQVSELESEFEKIKGEKAVPTRYLRSQQAKQAKIAAEAAEVEEGGDGDECDDGGAPDVDPYELMVPVDILSKLPKDWQEKVEAKKWQERKEVLDTLDQHLQGNPKLENGDYGDLVRALKKMVTKDSNVVVVALAAKCLAGVANGLKKRFQPYATACIAGLLEKFREKKQAVVTALKDAVDAIFISTTLEAIQEDVIAALENKNPSVKAETAAFL
;
A
#
# COMPACT_ATOMS: atom_id res chain seq x y z
N MET A 1 49.68 31.71 10.94
CA MET A 1 48.72 31.93 9.84
C MET A 1 49.00 31.04 8.63
N GLU A 2 50.24 30.55 8.41
CA GLU A 2 50.57 29.65 7.29
C GLU A 2 50.09 28.19 7.47
N GLU A 3 49.93 27.68 8.70
CA GLU A 3 49.42 26.31 8.95
C GLU A 3 47.92 26.13 8.65
N ASP A 4 47.14 27.21 8.58
CA ASP A 4 45.66 27.14 8.49
C ASP A 4 45.14 26.93 7.05
N THR A 5 46.03 26.72 6.07
CA THR A 5 45.70 26.49 4.64
C THR A 5 46.53 25.41 3.94
N GLU A 6 47.44 24.72 4.64
CA GLU A 6 48.31 23.71 4.02
C GLU A 6 47.52 22.52 3.44
N TYR A 7 46.36 22.22 4.03
CA TYR A 7 45.43 21.19 3.53
C TYR A 7 44.90 21.46 2.12
N LEU A 8 44.99 22.69 1.60
CA LEU A 8 44.58 23.02 0.23
C LEU A 8 45.43 22.33 -0.84
N LYS A 9 46.60 21.80 -0.48
CA LYS A 9 47.47 21.02 -1.37
C LYS A 9 47.09 19.54 -1.43
N LEU A 10 46.29 19.05 -0.47
CA LEU A 10 45.88 17.65 -0.41
C LEU A 10 44.79 17.34 -1.45
N PRO A 11 44.66 16.09 -1.92
CA PRO A 11 43.47 15.64 -2.65
C PRO A 11 42.16 15.90 -1.87
N VAL A 12 41.03 16.03 -2.58
CA VAL A 12 39.73 16.39 -1.96
C VAL A 12 39.28 15.31 -0.97
N GLU A 13 39.47 14.04 -1.33
CA GLU A 13 39.20 12.86 -0.50
C GLU A 13 39.96 12.89 0.84
N ASP A 14 41.21 13.35 0.84
CA ASP A 14 42.04 13.43 2.04
C ASP A 14 41.64 14.60 2.93
N ARG A 15 41.22 15.72 2.33
CA ARG A 15 40.66 16.86 3.07
C ARG A 15 39.39 16.47 3.82
N CYS A 16 38.53 15.63 3.22
CA CYS A 16 37.29 15.14 3.81
C CYS A 16 37.49 14.34 5.11
N VAL A 17 38.66 13.76 5.33
CA VAL A 17 38.99 12.99 6.55
C VAL A 17 40.06 13.65 7.41
N HIS A 18 40.41 14.90 7.09
CA HIS A 18 41.47 15.62 7.78
C HIS A 18 41.12 15.91 9.25
N LYS A 19 42.14 15.96 10.10
CA LYS A 19 41.97 16.22 11.54
C LYS A 19 41.30 17.57 11.82
N ALA A 20 41.70 18.61 11.07
CA ALA A 20 41.12 19.94 11.18
C ALA A 20 39.72 20.00 10.56
N TRP A 21 38.70 20.40 11.33
CA TRP A 21 37.32 20.47 10.85
C TRP A 21 37.12 21.51 9.73
N LYS A 22 37.89 22.61 9.72
CA LYS A 22 37.90 23.59 8.61
C LYS A 22 38.36 22.97 7.30
N ALA A 23 39.37 22.09 7.35
CA ALA A 23 39.83 21.35 6.17
C ALA A 23 38.75 20.39 5.66
N ARG A 24 38.00 19.73 6.57
CA ARG A 24 36.86 18.87 6.20
C ARG A 24 35.73 19.67 5.57
N VAL A 25 35.37 20.83 6.13
CA VAL A 25 34.39 21.75 5.51
C VAL A 25 34.78 22.07 4.08
N HIS A 26 36.03 22.49 3.86
CA HIS A 26 36.54 22.77 2.53
C HIS A 26 36.53 21.51 1.64
N GLY A 27 36.89 20.34 2.17
CA GLY A 27 36.82 19.07 1.46
C GLY A 27 35.41 18.76 0.98
N TYR A 28 34.39 18.91 1.83
CA TYR A 28 32.99 18.64 1.49
C TYR A 28 32.44 19.63 0.47
N GLU A 29 32.81 20.91 0.56
CA GLU A 29 32.39 21.92 -0.41
C GLU A 29 33.00 21.66 -1.80
N GLU A 30 34.27 21.28 -1.87
CA GLU A 30 34.91 20.91 -3.14
C GLU A 30 34.39 19.57 -3.67
N ALA A 31 34.12 18.59 -2.79
CA ALA A 31 33.50 17.33 -3.19
C ALA A 31 32.12 17.57 -3.82
N LYS A 32 31.30 18.44 -3.22
CA LYS A 32 29.99 18.86 -3.78
C LYS A 32 30.15 19.50 -5.16
N LYS A 33 31.14 20.37 -5.36
CA LYS A 33 31.42 20.97 -6.68
C LYS A 33 31.83 19.91 -7.70
N LEU A 34 32.73 19.00 -7.31
CA LEU A 34 33.18 17.91 -8.15
C LEU A 34 32.01 17.03 -8.59
N PHE A 35 31.13 16.66 -7.65
CA PHE A 35 29.96 15.82 -7.95
C PHE A 35 29.01 16.46 -8.97
N ASN A 36 28.86 17.79 -8.95
CA ASN A 36 28.05 18.51 -9.96
C ASN A 36 28.73 18.64 -11.33
N GLN A 37 30.04 18.40 -11.42
CA GLN A 37 30.80 18.48 -12.67
C GLN A 37 30.96 17.12 -13.36
N ILE A 38 30.77 16.01 -12.63
CA ILE A 38 30.84 14.67 -13.19
C ILE A 38 29.57 14.43 -14.02
N ALA A 39 29.71 14.42 -15.35
CA ALA A 39 28.58 14.19 -16.26
C ALA A 39 28.17 12.72 -16.36
N ASP A 40 29.10 11.78 -16.16
CA ASP A 40 28.82 10.33 -16.20
C ASP A 40 28.55 9.77 -14.80
N GLU A 41 27.32 9.34 -14.56
CA GLU A 41 26.89 8.70 -13.31
C GLU A 41 27.68 7.41 -12.98
N LYS A 42 28.30 6.79 -13.98
CA LYS A 42 29.12 5.55 -13.85
C LYS A 42 30.62 5.82 -13.77
N SER A 43 31.03 7.09 -13.72
CA SER A 43 32.43 7.47 -13.62
C SER A 43 33.15 6.76 -12.46
N PRO A 44 34.37 6.26 -12.65
CA PRO A 44 35.13 5.63 -11.57
C PRO A 44 35.45 6.60 -10.42
N GLU A 45 35.37 7.92 -10.67
CA GLU A 45 35.63 8.96 -9.66
C GLU A 45 34.70 8.88 -8.45
N TRP A 46 33.46 8.44 -8.66
CA TRP A 46 32.51 8.21 -7.56
C TRP A 46 33.04 7.21 -6.53
N ASN A 47 33.78 6.18 -6.97
CA ASN A 47 34.29 5.14 -6.07
C ASN A 47 35.30 5.68 -5.04
N LYS A 48 35.98 6.79 -5.34
CA LYS A 48 36.93 7.44 -4.42
C LYS A 48 36.23 7.93 -3.13
N PHE A 49 34.95 8.27 -3.23
CA PHE A 49 34.17 8.85 -2.13
C PHE A 49 33.24 7.86 -1.43
N LEU A 50 33.12 6.62 -1.94
CA LEU A 50 32.18 5.62 -1.44
C LEU A 50 32.37 5.36 0.07
N SER A 51 33.60 5.12 0.51
CA SER A 51 33.92 4.88 1.93
C SER A 51 33.85 6.15 2.82
N LEU A 52 33.66 7.32 2.21
CA LEU A 52 33.60 8.60 2.91
C LEU A 52 32.17 9.01 3.25
N MET A 53 31.17 8.51 2.52
CA MET A 53 29.76 8.93 2.67
C MET A 53 29.28 8.84 4.13
N LYS A 54 29.50 7.70 4.79
CA LYS A 54 29.17 7.56 6.22
C LYS A 54 29.91 8.57 7.09
N LYS A 55 31.21 8.80 6.85
CA LYS A 55 32.05 9.71 7.65
C LYS A 55 31.57 11.15 7.56
N MET A 56 31.11 11.59 6.39
CA MET A 56 30.52 12.92 6.18
C MET A 56 29.23 13.09 7.00
N VAL A 57 28.38 12.07 7.00
CA VAL A 57 27.10 12.06 7.73
C VAL A 57 27.30 12.13 9.24
N VAL A 58 28.30 11.43 9.78
CA VAL A 58 28.53 11.33 11.23
C VAL A 58 29.63 12.26 11.76
N ASP A 59 29.99 13.31 11.00
CA ASP A 59 31.04 14.25 11.40
C ASP A 59 30.76 14.81 12.80
N SER A 60 31.82 14.90 13.61
CA SER A 60 31.73 15.36 14.99
C SER A 60 31.48 16.88 15.10
N ASN A 61 31.84 17.65 14.06
CA ASN A 61 31.61 19.08 14.03
C ASN A 61 30.33 19.40 13.25
N ALA A 62 29.39 20.12 13.87
CA ALA A 62 28.08 20.40 13.29
C ALA A 62 28.13 21.21 11.96
N VAL A 63 29.11 22.10 11.77
CA VAL A 63 29.25 22.88 10.53
C VAL A 63 29.80 21.98 9.42
N ALA A 64 30.80 21.16 9.73
CA ALA A 64 31.33 20.18 8.80
C ALA A 64 30.27 19.14 8.43
N GLN A 65 29.48 18.66 9.39
CA GLN A 65 28.40 17.71 9.17
C GLN A 65 27.35 18.25 8.19
N GLU A 66 26.89 19.49 8.35
CA GLU A 66 25.91 20.08 7.43
C GLU A 66 26.44 20.16 6.00
N LYS A 67 27.69 20.57 5.82
CA LYS A 67 28.35 20.60 4.50
C LYS A 67 28.58 19.20 3.93
N GLY A 68 28.90 18.24 4.79
CA GLY A 68 29.00 16.84 4.45
C GLY A 68 27.67 16.28 3.95
N LEU A 69 26.56 16.57 4.62
CA LEU A 69 25.22 16.16 4.20
C LEU A 69 24.83 16.77 2.85
N GLU A 70 25.14 18.05 2.62
CA GLU A 70 24.91 18.66 1.30
C GLU A 70 25.71 17.96 0.19
N ALA A 71 26.95 17.55 0.45
CA ALA A 71 27.76 16.80 -0.50
C ALA A 71 27.23 15.38 -0.73
N VAL A 72 26.79 14.70 0.34
CA VAL A 72 26.18 13.36 0.28
C VAL A 72 24.88 13.40 -0.53
N LEU A 73 24.04 14.43 -0.36
CA LEU A 73 22.82 14.57 -1.15
C LEU A 73 23.13 14.58 -2.66
N VAL A 74 24.05 15.45 -3.10
CA VAL A 74 24.46 15.53 -4.51
C VAL A 74 25.10 14.22 -4.98
N TYR A 75 25.85 13.52 -4.12
CA TYR A 75 26.41 12.21 -4.45
C TYR A 75 25.31 11.16 -4.70
N VAL A 76 24.28 11.11 -3.84
CA VAL A 76 23.17 10.16 -4.01
C VAL A 76 22.32 10.52 -5.23
N GLU A 77 22.19 11.81 -5.53
CA GLU A 77 21.52 12.29 -6.74
C GLU A 77 22.27 11.90 -8.03
N ASN A 78 23.60 11.89 -8.07
CA ASN A 78 24.29 11.79 -9.36
C ASN A 78 25.09 10.49 -9.55
N SER A 79 25.29 9.69 -8.49
CA SER A 79 26.14 8.51 -8.56
C SER A 79 25.35 7.20 -8.74
N ALA A 80 25.68 6.43 -9.78
CA ALA A 80 25.12 5.10 -9.98
C ALA A 80 25.52 4.08 -8.88
N VAL A 81 26.63 4.33 -8.17
CA VAL A 81 27.10 3.47 -7.07
C VAL A 81 26.55 3.89 -5.70
N ALA A 82 25.78 4.97 -5.61
CA ALA A 82 25.18 5.44 -4.35
C ALA A 82 24.33 4.37 -3.67
N GLY A 83 23.67 3.50 -4.43
CA GLY A 83 22.87 2.42 -3.86
C GLY A 83 23.66 1.46 -2.94
N LYS A 84 25.00 1.44 -3.00
CA LYS A 84 25.86 0.65 -2.11
C LYS A 84 26.05 1.27 -0.72
N THR A 85 25.82 2.57 -0.57
CA THR A 85 26.06 3.31 0.68
C THR A 85 24.81 3.46 1.54
N VAL A 86 23.63 3.06 1.04
CA VAL A 86 22.33 3.30 1.69
C VAL A 86 22.29 2.83 3.14
N GLY A 87 22.70 1.59 3.44
CA GLY A 87 22.59 1.05 4.80
C GLY A 87 23.46 1.80 5.81
N GLU A 88 24.72 2.10 5.44
CA GLU A 88 25.61 2.81 6.35
C GLU A 88 25.28 4.30 6.51
N VAL A 89 24.79 4.94 5.45
CA VAL A 89 24.35 6.34 5.47
C VAL A 89 23.07 6.46 6.27
N MET A 90 22.07 5.61 6.02
CA MET A 90 20.82 5.60 6.79
C MET A 90 21.06 5.35 8.29
N GLY A 91 21.90 4.38 8.65
CA GLY A 91 22.30 4.17 10.04
C GLY A 91 22.99 5.41 10.65
N GLY A 92 23.81 6.12 9.88
CA GLY A 92 24.39 7.41 10.28
C GLY A 92 23.34 8.51 10.49
N LEU A 93 22.39 8.64 9.56
CA LEU A 93 21.32 9.64 9.61
C LEU A 93 20.43 9.43 10.85
N VAL A 94 19.99 8.19 11.09
CA VAL A 94 19.16 7.82 12.24
C VAL A 94 19.87 8.10 13.57
N THR A 95 21.16 7.82 13.65
CA THR A 95 21.91 7.98 14.90
C THR A 95 22.34 9.41 15.20
N LYS A 96 22.62 10.23 14.17
CA LYS A 96 23.26 11.55 14.33
C LYS A 96 22.46 12.74 13.80
N CYS A 97 21.59 12.54 12.79
CA CYS A 97 21.05 13.66 12.02
C CYS A 97 19.55 13.89 12.27
N VAL A 98 18.74 12.84 12.37
CA VAL A 98 17.27 12.97 12.54
C VAL A 98 16.85 13.63 13.86
N ALA A 99 17.68 13.50 14.90
CA ALA A 99 17.50 14.13 16.21
C ALA A 99 18.39 15.37 16.42
N ALA A 100 19.02 15.90 15.36
CA ALA A 100 19.90 17.05 15.45
C ALA A 100 19.14 18.30 15.92
N PRO A 101 19.78 19.20 16.71
CA PRO A 101 19.13 20.42 17.20
C PRO A 101 18.83 21.41 16.07
N LYS A 102 19.64 21.41 15.00
CA LYS A 102 19.48 22.30 13.86
C LYS A 102 18.44 21.73 12.88
N THR A 103 17.48 22.57 12.48
CA THR A 103 16.43 22.20 11.52
C THR A 103 17.02 21.79 10.17
N LYS A 104 17.96 22.56 9.63
CA LYS A 104 18.61 22.27 8.34
C LYS A 104 19.24 20.87 8.29
N THR A 105 19.89 20.42 9.37
CA THR A 105 20.47 19.07 9.44
C THR A 105 19.40 17.98 9.32
N LYS A 106 18.25 18.17 9.95
CA LYS A 106 17.12 17.22 9.88
C LYS A 106 16.47 17.22 8.49
N GLU A 107 16.31 18.38 7.87
CA GLU A 107 15.78 18.52 6.51
C GLU A 107 16.69 17.83 5.49
N LEU A 108 18.01 18.05 5.56
CA LEU A 108 18.97 17.35 4.70
C LEU A 108 18.94 15.83 4.94
N ALA A 109 18.80 15.38 6.19
CA ALA A 109 18.66 13.96 6.49
C ALA A 109 17.41 13.34 5.85
N ALA A 110 16.28 14.04 5.92
CA ALA A 110 15.05 13.61 5.26
C ALA A 110 15.22 13.57 3.73
N GLN A 111 15.78 14.63 3.13
CA GLN A 111 16.02 14.70 1.69
C GLN A 111 16.93 13.57 1.19
N ILE A 112 18.02 13.26 1.91
CA ILE A 112 18.92 12.15 1.56
C ILE A 112 18.18 10.80 1.64
N ALA A 113 17.37 10.58 2.69
CA ALA A 113 16.59 9.35 2.83
C ALA A 113 15.58 9.19 1.69
N LEU A 114 14.86 10.25 1.33
CA LEU A 114 13.91 10.26 0.21
C LEU A 114 14.60 10.11 -1.15
N MET A 115 15.82 10.64 -1.29
CA MET A 115 16.65 10.44 -2.48
C MET A 115 17.06 8.97 -2.65
N TYR A 116 17.38 8.28 -1.55
CA TYR A 116 17.59 6.82 -1.59
C TYR A 116 16.33 6.05 -2.01
N VAL A 117 15.14 6.53 -1.64
CA VAL A 117 13.88 5.95 -2.12
C VAL A 117 13.75 6.14 -3.63
N GLU A 118 14.05 7.32 -4.19
CA GLU A 118 13.98 7.55 -5.64
C GLU A 118 14.89 6.64 -6.48
N ILE A 119 16.07 6.27 -5.95
CA ILE A 119 17.00 5.34 -6.59
C ILE A 119 16.70 3.86 -6.26
N GLU A 120 15.46 3.57 -5.90
CA GLU A 120 14.92 2.22 -5.67
C GLU A 120 15.57 1.47 -4.49
N LYS A 121 15.97 2.21 -3.44
CA LYS A 121 16.48 1.63 -2.19
C LYS A 121 15.51 1.75 -1.02
N GLN A 122 14.21 1.87 -1.31
CA GLN A 122 13.16 2.04 -0.31
C GLN A 122 13.15 0.96 0.78
N GLU A 123 13.40 -0.31 0.46
CA GLU A 123 13.36 -1.38 1.44
C GLU A 123 14.38 -1.16 2.57
N VAL A 124 15.62 -0.85 2.22
CA VAL A 124 16.70 -0.60 3.19
C VAL A 124 16.45 0.69 3.98
N VAL A 125 15.94 1.73 3.32
CA VAL A 125 15.57 3.00 3.98
C VAL A 125 14.50 2.75 5.04
N MET A 126 13.42 2.07 4.69
CA MET A 126 12.33 1.80 5.62
C MET A 126 12.75 0.86 6.74
N GLU A 127 13.59 -0.15 6.47
CA GLU A 127 14.13 -1.04 7.50
C GLU A 127 14.95 -0.28 8.55
N GLU A 128 15.86 0.60 8.14
CA GLU A 128 16.68 1.40 9.05
C GLU A 128 15.84 2.44 9.83
N LEU A 129 14.84 3.05 9.21
CA LEU A 129 13.91 3.97 9.89
C LEU A 129 13.06 3.22 10.93
N LEU A 130 12.61 2.00 10.63
CA LEU A 130 11.88 1.16 11.57
C LEU A 130 12.73 0.81 12.79
N LYS A 131 14.01 0.41 12.60
CA LYS A 131 14.97 0.23 13.69
C LYS A 131 15.13 1.51 14.52
N GLY A 132 15.11 2.68 13.85
CA GLY A 132 15.11 3.99 14.50
C GLY A 132 13.92 4.23 15.44
N THR A 133 12.75 3.68 15.13
CA THR A 133 11.57 3.77 16.01
C THR A 133 11.62 2.90 17.27
N GLU A 134 12.65 2.06 17.40
CA GLU A 134 12.88 1.22 18.58
C GLU A 134 13.91 1.85 19.54
N GLN A 135 14.48 3.00 19.17
CA GLN A 135 15.48 3.69 19.97
C GLN A 135 14.87 4.30 21.23
N LYS A 136 15.68 4.34 22.31
CA LYS A 136 15.26 4.93 23.59
C LYS A 136 15.10 6.45 23.54
N ASN A 137 15.72 7.11 22.56
CA ASN A 137 15.67 8.56 22.43
C ASN A 137 14.42 8.97 21.63
N PRO A 138 13.42 9.63 22.26
CA PRO A 138 12.17 9.95 21.59
C PRO A 138 12.34 10.91 20.40
N LYS A 139 13.41 11.74 20.39
CA LYS A 139 13.71 12.61 19.24
C LYS A 139 14.18 11.83 18.01
N ILE A 140 14.84 10.68 18.22
CA ILE A 140 15.21 9.79 17.11
C ILE A 140 13.95 9.11 16.59
N VAL A 141 13.12 8.59 17.49
CA VAL A 141 11.86 7.94 17.15
C VAL A 141 10.95 8.88 16.35
N SER A 142 10.70 10.09 16.84
CA SER A 142 9.86 11.08 16.15
C SER A 142 10.45 11.52 14.80
N GLY A 143 11.78 11.71 14.72
CA GLY A 143 12.46 12.01 13.46
C GLY A 143 12.32 10.90 12.41
N CYS A 144 12.38 9.63 12.84
CA CYS A 144 12.19 8.50 11.93
C CYS A 144 10.74 8.39 11.46
N ILE A 145 9.77 8.56 12.36
CA ILE A 145 8.33 8.59 12.02
C ILE A 145 8.04 9.69 11.01
N ASN A 146 8.63 10.87 11.20
CA ASN A 146 8.43 12.00 10.29
C ASN A 146 8.94 11.69 8.87
N ILE A 147 10.13 11.10 8.73
CA ILE A 147 10.67 10.69 7.42
C ILE A 147 9.83 9.58 6.79
N MET A 148 9.39 8.58 7.56
CA MET A 148 8.50 7.52 7.04
C MET A 148 7.16 8.08 6.56
N THR A 149 6.61 9.07 7.26
CA THR A 149 5.37 9.74 6.87
C THR A 149 5.56 10.52 5.57
N GLN A 150 6.67 11.25 5.43
CA GLN A 150 7.02 11.95 4.18
C GLN A 150 7.19 10.95 3.02
N ALA A 151 7.92 9.85 3.24
CA ALA A 151 8.10 8.82 2.23
C ALA A 151 6.77 8.21 1.76
N LEU A 152 5.86 7.93 2.70
CA LEU A 152 4.52 7.43 2.37
C LEU A 152 3.69 8.45 1.59
N ARG A 153 3.73 9.73 1.99
CA ARG A 153 3.01 10.81 1.29
C ARG A 153 3.54 11.04 -0.12
N GLU A 154 4.87 11.05 -0.27
CA GLU A 154 5.53 11.39 -1.52
C GLU A 154 5.48 10.25 -2.53
N PHE A 155 5.77 9.01 -2.13
CA PHE A 155 5.88 7.87 -3.05
C PHE A 155 4.66 6.94 -3.05
N GLY A 156 3.83 6.99 -2.01
CA GLY A 156 2.64 6.17 -1.86
C GLY A 156 2.89 4.69 -1.55
N ILE A 157 1.79 3.95 -1.39
CA ILE A 157 1.80 2.54 -0.97
C ILE A 157 2.28 1.57 -2.06
N LYS A 158 2.34 2.00 -3.33
CA LYS A 158 2.89 1.21 -4.43
C LYS A 158 4.41 1.02 -4.28
N VAL A 159 5.10 1.99 -3.67
CA VAL A 159 6.56 1.98 -3.45
C VAL A 159 6.88 1.58 -2.00
N ILE A 160 6.18 2.17 -1.03
CA ILE A 160 6.45 1.96 0.38
C ILE A 160 5.64 0.78 0.92
N ASN A 161 6.32 -0.28 1.35
CA ASN A 161 5.68 -1.40 2.04
C ASN A 161 5.18 -0.95 3.42
N ILE A 162 3.87 -0.71 3.54
CA ILE A 162 3.27 -0.21 4.78
C ILE A 162 3.03 -1.29 5.84
N LYS A 163 3.09 -2.59 5.51
CA LYS A 163 2.74 -3.67 6.47
C LYS A 163 3.57 -3.59 7.76
N PRO A 164 4.91 -3.42 7.72
CA PRO A 164 5.71 -3.27 8.93
C PRO A 164 5.37 -2.00 9.71
N LEU A 165 5.02 -0.90 9.03
CA LEU A 165 4.64 0.37 9.65
C LEU A 165 3.33 0.22 10.41
N VAL A 166 2.32 -0.35 9.75
CA VAL A 166 0.99 -0.60 10.32
C VAL A 166 1.09 -1.46 11.58
N LYS A 167 1.90 -2.53 11.54
CA LYS A 167 2.14 -3.40 12.71
C LYS A 167 2.80 -2.65 13.89
N ARG A 168 3.55 -1.58 13.60
CA ARG A 168 4.26 -0.79 14.61
C ARG A 168 3.39 0.33 15.22
N LEU A 169 2.32 0.75 14.54
CA LEU A 169 1.46 1.86 14.97
C LEU A 169 0.95 1.74 16.41
N PRO A 170 0.39 0.58 16.87
CA PRO A 170 -0.18 0.52 18.22
C PRO A 170 0.85 0.83 19.30
N ALA A 171 2.06 0.28 19.17
CA ALA A 171 3.15 0.50 20.13
C ALA A 171 3.61 1.96 20.17
N LEU A 172 3.63 2.65 19.03
CA LEU A 172 4.05 4.05 18.94
C LEU A 172 2.96 5.04 19.41
N LEU A 173 1.69 4.72 19.19
CA LEU A 173 0.56 5.51 19.70
C LEU A 173 0.42 5.44 21.23
N GLU A 174 0.99 4.41 21.85
CA GLU A 174 1.09 4.27 23.31
C GLU A 174 2.46 4.65 23.88
N ASP A 175 3.35 5.25 23.07
CA ASP A 175 4.66 5.69 23.56
C ASP A 175 4.52 6.67 24.72
N ARG A 176 5.53 6.76 25.60
CA ARG A 176 5.52 7.66 26.77
C ARG A 176 5.70 9.11 26.36
N ASP A 177 6.43 9.39 25.28
CA ASP A 177 6.70 10.73 24.79
C ASP A 177 5.52 11.29 23.98
N LYS A 178 5.12 12.54 24.28
CA LYS A 178 3.99 13.19 23.60
C LYS A 178 4.28 13.43 22.10
N THR A 179 5.50 13.83 21.76
CA THR A 179 5.90 14.13 20.38
C THR A 179 5.84 12.88 19.51
N VAL A 180 6.30 11.75 20.05
CA VAL A 180 6.22 10.45 19.35
C VAL A 180 4.77 10.09 19.06
N ARG A 181 3.88 10.21 20.06
CA ARG A 181 2.45 9.95 19.86
C ARG A 181 1.83 10.88 18.83
N ASP A 182 2.11 12.18 18.89
CA ASP A 182 1.56 13.19 17.97
C ASP A 182 2.02 12.94 16.52
N GLU A 183 3.31 12.70 16.28
CA GLU A 183 3.83 12.36 14.95
C GLU A 183 3.27 11.02 14.44
N THR A 184 3.08 10.05 15.34
CA THR A 184 2.46 8.76 14.98
C THR A 184 1.00 8.94 14.57
N LYS A 185 0.25 9.85 15.20
CA LYS A 185 -1.11 10.19 14.77
C LYS A 185 -1.10 10.73 13.33
N VAL A 186 -0.18 11.63 13.00
CA VAL A 186 -0.02 12.14 11.62
C VAL A 186 0.27 10.99 10.65
N MET A 187 1.20 10.10 11.00
CA MET A 187 1.50 8.92 10.18
C MET A 187 0.28 8.00 10.02
N THR A 188 -0.51 7.82 11.07
CA THR A 188 -1.70 6.96 11.08
C THR A 188 -2.78 7.53 10.16
N VAL A 189 -2.98 8.85 10.18
CA VAL A 189 -3.89 9.56 9.26
C VAL A 189 -3.42 9.43 7.81
N GLU A 190 -2.12 9.57 7.54
CA GLU A 190 -1.58 9.36 6.18
C GLU A 190 -1.80 7.90 5.74
N VAL A 191 -1.53 6.91 6.60
CA VAL A 191 -1.82 5.51 6.29
C VAL A 191 -3.31 5.29 5.98
N TYR A 192 -4.21 5.87 6.78
CA TYR A 192 -5.66 5.80 6.53
C TYR A 192 -6.03 6.44 5.19
N ARG A 193 -5.41 7.56 4.81
CA ARG A 193 -5.62 8.20 3.51
C ARG A 193 -5.34 7.25 2.33
N TRP A 194 -4.39 6.32 2.49
CA TRP A 194 -4.03 5.35 1.47
C TRP A 194 -4.86 4.06 1.48
N ILE A 195 -5.22 3.51 2.65
CA ILE A 195 -5.90 2.19 2.75
C ILE A 195 -7.32 2.24 3.34
N GLY A 196 -7.76 3.40 3.79
CA GLY A 196 -9.06 3.63 4.40
C GLY A 196 -9.37 2.68 5.55
N VAL A 197 -10.58 2.13 5.51
CA VAL A 197 -11.14 1.22 6.53
C VAL A 197 -10.30 -0.06 6.74
N ALA A 198 -9.40 -0.41 5.83
CA ALA A 198 -8.50 -1.55 6.00
C ALA A 198 -7.54 -1.38 7.20
N LEU A 199 -7.35 -0.14 7.69
CA LEU A 199 -6.56 0.15 8.89
C LEU A 199 -7.27 -0.25 10.19
N SER A 200 -8.61 -0.24 10.21
CA SER A 200 -9.42 -0.36 11.42
C SER A 200 -9.10 -1.57 12.31
N PRO A 201 -8.86 -2.80 11.78
CA PRO A 201 -8.52 -3.95 12.62
C PRO A 201 -7.28 -3.74 13.50
N GLN A 202 -6.32 -2.97 13.02
CA GLN A 202 -5.03 -2.72 13.70
C GLN A 202 -5.15 -1.67 14.81
N LEU A 203 -6.24 -0.89 14.83
CA LEU A 203 -6.52 0.12 15.85
C LEU A 203 -7.33 -0.42 17.03
N THR A 204 -7.91 -1.62 16.90
CA THR A 204 -8.78 -2.23 17.93
C THR A 204 -8.07 -2.53 19.25
N SER A 205 -6.74 -2.62 19.25
CA SER A 205 -5.95 -2.82 20.47
C SER A 205 -5.72 -1.54 21.28
N LEU A 206 -6.09 -0.37 20.73
CA LEU A 206 -5.92 0.93 21.38
C LEU A 206 -7.07 1.22 22.35
N LYS A 207 -6.85 2.20 23.23
CA LYS A 207 -7.90 2.66 24.14
C LYS A 207 -9.04 3.31 23.36
N PRO A 208 -10.32 3.12 23.75
CA PRO A 208 -11.47 3.65 23.01
C PRO A 208 -11.39 5.16 22.72
N VAL A 209 -10.86 5.94 23.66
CA VAL A 209 -10.67 7.40 23.49
C VAL A 209 -9.69 7.72 22.35
N GLN A 210 -8.63 6.93 22.18
CA GLN A 210 -7.66 7.13 21.10
C GLN A 210 -8.25 6.75 19.75
N VAL A 211 -9.06 5.68 19.71
CA VAL A 211 -9.78 5.27 18.50
C VAL A 211 -10.75 6.36 18.06
N SER A 212 -11.55 6.91 18.98
CA SER A 212 -12.50 7.98 18.63
C SER A 212 -11.81 9.28 18.20
N GLU A 213 -10.64 9.60 18.79
CA GLU A 213 -9.81 10.71 18.31
C GLU A 213 -9.32 10.49 16.87
N LEU A 214 -8.85 9.29 16.55
CA LEU A 214 -8.38 8.96 15.20
C LEU A 214 -9.52 8.93 14.17
N GLU A 215 -10.67 8.36 14.52
CA GLU A 215 -11.87 8.36 13.68
C GLU A 215 -12.33 9.79 13.34
N SER A 216 -12.25 10.71 14.30
CA SER A 216 -12.52 12.14 14.05
C SER A 216 -11.56 12.75 13.03
N GLU A 217 -10.27 12.40 13.07
CA GLU A 217 -9.30 12.85 12.06
C GLU A 217 -9.54 12.18 10.70
N PHE A 218 -9.95 10.91 10.67
CA PHE A 218 -10.26 10.18 9.44
C PHE A 218 -11.48 10.76 8.71
N GLU A 219 -12.51 11.19 9.43
CA GLU A 219 -13.68 11.84 8.81
C GLU A 219 -13.32 13.17 8.12
N LYS A 220 -12.29 13.89 8.58
CA LYS A 220 -11.83 15.13 7.93
C LYS A 220 -11.20 14.91 6.56
N ILE A 221 -10.61 13.74 6.33
CA ILE A 221 -9.92 13.37 5.08
C ILE A 221 -10.75 12.43 4.19
N LYS A 222 -12.00 12.17 4.58
CA LYS A 222 -12.89 11.24 3.90
C LYS A 222 -13.27 11.79 2.52
N GLY A 223 -12.91 11.04 1.48
CA GLY A 223 -13.14 11.41 0.08
C GLY A 223 -11.94 12.05 -0.62
N GLU A 224 -10.85 12.34 0.10
CA GLU A 224 -9.59 12.72 -0.55
C GLU A 224 -8.91 11.49 -1.15
N LYS A 225 -8.64 11.51 -2.46
CA LYS A 225 -7.80 10.49 -3.09
C LYS A 225 -6.32 10.78 -2.78
N ALA A 226 -5.63 9.80 -2.23
CA ALA A 226 -4.18 9.88 -2.07
C ALA A 226 -3.50 9.81 -3.44
N VAL A 227 -2.71 10.83 -3.77
CA VAL A 227 -1.89 10.89 -5.01
C VAL A 227 -0.43 11.07 -4.60
N PRO A 228 0.50 10.23 -5.08
CA PRO A 228 1.93 10.43 -4.83
C PRO A 228 2.39 11.76 -5.45
N THR A 229 3.24 12.49 -4.74
CA THR A 229 3.82 13.76 -5.24
C THR A 229 5.23 13.58 -5.80
N ARG A 230 5.86 12.42 -5.61
CA ARG A 230 7.22 12.09 -6.02
C ARG A 230 7.27 10.67 -6.59
N TYR A 231 8.04 10.50 -7.67
CA TYR A 231 8.10 9.24 -8.42
C TYR A 231 9.53 8.69 -8.43
N LEU A 232 9.67 7.37 -8.55
CA LEU A 232 10.97 6.71 -8.72
C LEU A 232 11.66 7.18 -10.01
N ARG A 233 12.99 7.16 -10.07
CA ARG A 233 13.72 7.51 -11.30
C ARG A 233 13.31 6.67 -12.51
N SER A 234 13.04 5.39 -12.29
CA SER A 234 12.54 4.48 -13.32
C SER A 234 11.13 4.86 -13.81
N GLN A 235 10.28 5.39 -12.93
CA GLN A 235 8.95 5.88 -13.28
C GLN A 235 9.01 7.23 -14.01
N GLN A 236 9.88 8.16 -13.57
CA GLN A 236 10.10 9.44 -14.24
C GLN A 236 10.65 9.23 -15.67
N ALA A 237 11.60 8.30 -15.85
CA ALA A 237 12.14 7.96 -17.17
C ALA A 237 11.10 7.33 -18.09
N LYS A 238 10.14 6.56 -17.55
CA LYS A 238 9.02 6.00 -18.32
C LYS A 238 8.01 7.08 -18.71
N GLN A 239 7.64 7.97 -17.79
CA GLN A 239 6.77 9.11 -18.10
C GLN A 239 7.39 10.06 -19.13
N ALA A 240 8.69 10.31 -19.05
CA ALA A 240 9.42 11.12 -20.04
C ALA A 240 9.46 10.45 -21.42
N LYS A 241 9.56 9.11 -21.49
CA LYS A 241 9.48 8.37 -22.75
C LYS A 241 8.07 8.39 -23.35
N ILE A 242 7.03 8.16 -22.53
CA ILE A 242 5.63 8.22 -22.96
C ILE A 242 5.27 9.64 -23.44
N ALA A 243 5.74 10.68 -22.76
CA ALA A 243 5.53 12.07 -23.19
C ALA A 243 6.30 12.43 -24.47
N ALA A 244 7.49 11.86 -24.68
CA ALA A 244 8.25 12.03 -25.92
C ALA A 244 7.62 11.28 -27.10
N GLU A 245 7.10 10.08 -26.86
CA GLU A 245 6.36 9.27 -27.86
C GLU A 245 5.00 9.92 -28.20
N ALA A 246 4.31 10.54 -27.24
CA ALA A 246 3.09 11.31 -27.49
C ALA A 246 3.34 12.61 -28.28
N ALA A 247 4.53 13.22 -28.15
CA ALA A 247 4.91 14.41 -28.91
C ALA A 247 5.29 14.12 -30.38
N GLU A 248 5.58 12.86 -30.73
CA GLU A 248 5.80 12.43 -32.13
C GLU A 248 4.50 12.05 -32.86
N VAL A 249 3.36 11.98 -32.15
CA VAL A 249 2.04 11.66 -32.70
C VAL A 249 1.08 12.85 -32.55
N GLU A 250 1.48 14.03 -33.04
CA GLU A 250 0.54 15.13 -33.32
C GLU A 250 0.15 15.13 -34.81
N GLU A 251 -0.70 14.19 -35.21
CA GLU A 251 -1.79 14.45 -36.16
C GLU A 251 -2.89 13.40 -35.99
N GLY A 252 -3.98 13.79 -35.32
CA GLY A 252 -5.21 13.01 -35.23
C GLY A 252 -5.59 12.63 -33.79
N GLY A 253 -6.34 13.52 -33.13
CA GLY A 253 -6.88 13.26 -31.81
C GLY A 253 -7.96 12.17 -31.79
N ASP A 254 -8.02 11.43 -30.70
CA ASP A 254 -9.18 11.38 -29.81
C ASP A 254 -8.68 10.97 -28.42
N GLY A 255 -9.35 11.42 -27.37
CA GLY A 255 -8.97 11.15 -26.00
C GLY A 255 -9.15 9.68 -25.67
N ASP A 256 -8.04 8.96 -25.53
CA ASP A 256 -8.04 7.60 -24.97
C ASP A 256 -7.44 7.65 -23.57
N GLU A 257 -8.21 7.16 -22.60
CA GLU A 257 -7.81 6.99 -21.22
C GLU A 257 -6.62 6.03 -21.20
N CYS A 258 -5.42 6.58 -21.00
CA CYS A 258 -4.21 5.79 -20.87
C CYS A 258 -4.30 4.91 -19.62
N ASP A 259 -4.62 3.65 -19.86
CA ASP A 259 -4.41 2.50 -18.99
C ASP A 259 -3.02 2.58 -18.34
N ASP A 260 -2.99 2.77 -17.01
CA ASP A 260 -1.81 2.89 -16.14
C ASP A 260 -1.08 1.53 -16.07
N GLY A 261 -0.40 1.17 -17.15
CA GLY A 261 0.45 -0.01 -17.23
C GLY A 261 1.73 0.14 -16.41
N GLY A 262 1.73 -0.31 -15.15
CA GLY A 262 2.98 -0.48 -14.39
C GLY A 262 2.86 -0.88 -12.91
N ALA A 263 3.06 -2.18 -12.65
CA ALA A 263 3.03 -2.92 -11.37
C ALA A 263 1.61 -3.34 -10.91
N PRO A 264 1.41 -4.60 -10.46
CA PRO A 264 0.09 -5.11 -10.12
C PRO A 264 -0.51 -4.20 -9.05
N ASP A 265 -1.70 -3.73 -9.34
CA ASP A 265 -2.56 -2.97 -8.45
C ASP A 265 -2.63 -3.73 -7.11
N VAL A 266 -1.92 -3.27 -6.08
CA VAL A 266 -2.03 -3.86 -4.74
C VAL A 266 -3.37 -3.39 -4.21
N ASP A 267 -4.40 -4.14 -4.59
CA ASP A 267 -5.78 -3.96 -4.13
C ASP A 267 -5.73 -3.84 -2.59
N PRO A 268 -6.32 -2.79 -1.99
CA PRO A 268 -6.48 -2.67 -0.54
C PRO A 268 -6.99 -3.96 0.13
N TYR A 269 -7.71 -4.79 -0.62
CA TYR A 269 -8.08 -6.17 -0.27
C TYR A 269 -6.89 -7.09 0.07
N GLU A 270 -5.77 -7.03 -0.66
CA GLU A 270 -4.58 -7.83 -0.41
C GLU A 270 -3.92 -7.54 0.94
N LEU A 271 -4.13 -6.33 1.48
CA LEU A 271 -3.61 -5.89 2.76
C LEU A 271 -4.50 -6.27 3.95
N MET A 272 -5.77 -6.62 3.72
CA MET A 272 -6.67 -7.06 4.77
C MET A 272 -6.22 -8.41 5.36
N VAL A 273 -6.44 -8.60 6.65
CA VAL A 273 -6.23 -9.89 7.33
C VAL A 273 -7.37 -10.82 6.90
N PRO A 274 -7.06 -11.98 6.28
CA PRO A 274 -8.08 -12.98 5.97
C PRO A 274 -8.75 -13.47 7.25
N VAL A 275 -10.06 -13.63 7.22
CA VAL A 275 -10.83 -14.12 8.37
C VAL A 275 -11.45 -15.46 8.04
N ASP A 276 -11.23 -16.46 8.89
CA ASP A 276 -11.97 -17.71 8.85
C ASP A 276 -13.43 -17.48 9.28
N ILE A 277 -14.33 -17.59 8.31
CA ILE A 277 -15.78 -17.56 8.57
C ILE A 277 -16.36 -18.96 8.77
N LEU A 278 -15.67 -20.02 8.34
CA LEU A 278 -16.17 -21.39 8.44
C LEU A 278 -16.25 -21.82 9.91
N SER A 279 -15.27 -21.43 10.74
CA SER A 279 -15.34 -21.64 12.20
C SER A 279 -16.36 -20.77 12.92
N LYS A 280 -16.86 -19.70 12.29
CA LYS A 280 -17.91 -18.84 12.85
C LYS A 280 -19.32 -19.32 12.52
N LEU A 281 -19.46 -20.28 11.60
CA LEU A 281 -20.75 -20.88 11.30
C LEU A 281 -21.28 -21.62 12.54
N PRO A 282 -22.60 -21.54 12.81
CA PRO A 282 -23.19 -22.28 13.91
C PRO A 282 -23.09 -23.79 13.64
N LYS A 283 -22.92 -24.59 14.71
CA LYS A 283 -22.75 -26.05 14.59
C LYS A 283 -23.94 -26.75 13.94
N ASP A 284 -25.12 -26.15 14.04
CA ASP A 284 -26.38 -26.62 13.45
C ASP A 284 -26.65 -26.00 12.06
N TRP A 285 -25.65 -25.41 11.40
CA TRP A 285 -25.77 -24.78 10.07
C TRP A 285 -26.56 -25.63 9.08
N GLN A 286 -26.15 -26.90 8.90
CA GLN A 286 -26.76 -27.79 7.90
C GLN A 286 -28.23 -28.12 8.23
N GLU A 287 -28.57 -28.22 9.51
CA GLU A 287 -29.96 -28.43 9.95
C GLU A 287 -30.80 -27.17 9.70
N LYS A 288 -30.26 -26.00 10.04
CA LYS A 288 -30.95 -24.71 9.90
C LYS A 288 -31.21 -24.33 8.46
N VAL A 289 -30.29 -24.58 7.53
CA VAL A 289 -30.51 -24.28 6.10
C VAL A 289 -31.56 -25.20 5.45
N GLU A 290 -31.86 -26.34 6.06
CA GLU A 290 -32.92 -27.27 5.61
C GLU A 290 -34.19 -27.20 6.47
N ALA A 291 -34.26 -26.25 7.41
CA ALA A 291 -35.40 -26.08 8.30
C ALA A 291 -36.70 -25.86 7.52
N LYS A 292 -37.79 -26.47 7.98
CA LYS A 292 -39.10 -26.33 7.33
C LYS A 292 -39.63 -24.89 7.42
N LYS A 293 -39.38 -24.20 8.53
CA LYS A 293 -39.77 -22.80 8.70
C LYS A 293 -38.77 -21.89 8.00
N TRP A 294 -39.27 -21.09 7.06
CA TRP A 294 -38.42 -20.18 6.28
C TRP A 294 -37.75 -19.10 7.14
N GLN A 295 -38.34 -18.73 8.28
CA GLN A 295 -37.75 -17.78 9.22
C GLN A 295 -36.47 -18.32 9.86
N GLU A 296 -36.42 -19.62 10.17
CA GLU A 296 -35.21 -20.28 10.71
C GLU A 296 -34.10 -20.28 9.65
N ARG A 297 -34.45 -20.52 8.38
CA ARG A 297 -33.52 -20.39 7.25
C ARG A 297 -33.05 -18.95 7.01
N LYS A 298 -33.92 -17.96 7.23
CA LYS A 298 -33.57 -16.54 7.11
C LYS A 298 -32.60 -16.13 8.22
N GLU A 299 -32.86 -16.50 9.47
CA GLU A 299 -32.04 -16.11 10.62
C GLU A 299 -30.58 -16.60 10.49
N VAL A 300 -30.39 -17.82 10.01
CA VAL A 300 -29.03 -18.36 9.80
C VAL A 300 -28.30 -17.65 8.65
N LEU A 301 -29.03 -17.23 7.61
CA LEU A 301 -28.47 -16.42 6.53
C LEU A 301 -28.20 -14.98 6.95
N ASP A 302 -29.04 -14.36 7.80
CA ASP A 302 -28.77 -13.02 8.34
C ASP A 302 -27.48 -13.01 9.17
N THR A 303 -27.26 -14.09 9.95
CA THR A 303 -26.04 -14.27 10.74
C THR A 303 -24.81 -14.38 9.84
N LEU A 304 -24.91 -15.17 8.76
CA LEU A 304 -23.83 -15.27 7.77
C LEU A 304 -23.56 -13.94 7.06
N ASP A 305 -24.61 -13.22 6.63
CA ASP A 305 -24.50 -11.92 5.99
C ASP A 305 -23.79 -10.90 6.89
N GLN A 306 -24.09 -10.87 8.19
CA GLN A 306 -23.38 -10.02 9.16
C GLN A 306 -21.88 -10.36 9.23
N HIS A 307 -21.51 -11.64 9.22
CA HIS A 307 -20.11 -12.04 9.19
C HIS A 307 -19.43 -11.64 7.87
N LEU A 308 -20.11 -11.77 6.74
CA LEU A 308 -19.55 -11.37 5.44
C LEU A 308 -19.37 -9.85 5.32
N GLN A 309 -20.34 -9.07 5.80
CA GLN A 309 -20.25 -7.61 5.81
C GLN A 309 -19.13 -7.09 6.73
N GLY A 310 -18.92 -7.75 7.88
CA GLY A 310 -17.85 -7.39 8.81
C GLY A 310 -16.45 -7.87 8.40
N ASN A 311 -16.35 -8.81 7.45
CA ASN A 311 -15.08 -9.46 7.10
C ASN A 311 -14.93 -9.57 5.56
N PRO A 312 -14.47 -8.50 4.88
CA PRO A 312 -14.43 -8.45 3.43
C PRO A 312 -13.49 -9.49 2.79
N LYS A 313 -12.42 -9.90 3.48
CA LYS A 313 -11.46 -10.90 3.00
C LYS A 313 -11.55 -12.19 3.81
N LEU A 314 -11.78 -13.29 3.13
CA LEU A 314 -11.96 -14.59 3.76
C LEU A 314 -10.67 -15.42 3.72
N GLU A 315 -10.44 -16.18 4.78
CA GLU A 315 -9.34 -17.14 4.84
C GLU A 315 -9.58 -18.30 3.87
N ASN A 316 -8.48 -18.94 3.43
CA ASN A 316 -8.58 -20.12 2.58
C ASN A 316 -9.20 -21.29 3.37
N GLY A 317 -10.05 -22.07 2.74
CA GLY A 317 -10.74 -23.19 3.39
C GLY A 317 -11.57 -23.99 2.41
N ASP A 318 -12.23 -25.03 2.92
CA ASP A 318 -13.19 -25.82 2.13
C ASP A 318 -14.59 -25.19 2.23
N TYR A 319 -14.92 -24.37 1.24
CA TYR A 319 -16.22 -23.70 1.13
C TYR A 319 -17.27 -24.56 0.42
N GLY A 320 -16.95 -25.81 0.03
CA GLY A 320 -17.79 -26.62 -0.86
C GLY A 320 -19.20 -26.85 -0.32
N ASP A 321 -19.33 -27.19 0.96
CA ASP A 321 -20.64 -27.43 1.58
C ASP A 321 -21.44 -26.14 1.75
N LEU A 322 -20.78 -25.04 2.15
CA LEU A 322 -21.41 -23.73 2.28
C LEU A 322 -21.96 -23.25 0.94
N VAL A 323 -21.13 -23.27 -0.12
CA VAL A 323 -21.53 -22.80 -1.45
C VAL A 323 -22.61 -23.68 -2.04
N ARG A 324 -22.56 -25.01 -1.82
CA ARG A 324 -23.61 -25.93 -2.26
C ARG A 324 -24.94 -25.64 -1.57
N ALA A 325 -24.92 -25.36 -0.26
CA ALA A 325 -26.12 -24.98 0.49
C ALA A 325 -26.71 -23.67 -0.02
N LEU A 326 -25.89 -22.62 -0.17
CA LEU A 326 -26.32 -21.32 -0.70
C LEU A 326 -26.90 -21.44 -2.12
N LYS A 327 -26.21 -22.11 -3.04
CA LYS A 327 -26.72 -22.38 -4.40
C LYS A 327 -28.06 -23.12 -4.35
N LYS A 328 -28.20 -24.14 -3.48
CA LYS A 328 -29.46 -24.88 -3.32
C LYS A 328 -30.58 -23.97 -2.83
N MET A 329 -30.33 -23.08 -1.88
CA MET A 329 -31.32 -22.12 -1.40
C MET A 329 -31.71 -21.12 -2.50
N VAL A 330 -30.74 -20.58 -3.25
CA VAL A 330 -31.02 -19.69 -4.38
C VAL A 330 -31.89 -20.37 -5.43
N THR A 331 -31.60 -21.63 -5.78
CA THR A 331 -32.26 -22.31 -6.90
C THR A 331 -33.57 -23.02 -6.53
N LYS A 332 -33.69 -23.51 -5.29
CA LYS A 332 -34.78 -24.43 -4.88
C LYS A 332 -35.63 -23.94 -3.71
N ASP A 333 -35.26 -22.87 -3.02
CA ASP A 333 -36.08 -22.37 -1.90
C ASP A 333 -37.40 -21.78 -2.43
N SER A 334 -38.50 -22.11 -1.74
CA SER A 334 -39.83 -21.63 -2.09
C SER A 334 -40.11 -20.20 -1.60
N ASN A 335 -39.33 -19.70 -0.64
CA ASN A 335 -39.49 -18.37 -0.09
C ASN A 335 -38.50 -17.39 -0.74
N VAL A 336 -39.03 -16.46 -1.51
CA VAL A 336 -38.26 -15.44 -2.24
C VAL A 336 -37.39 -14.53 -1.36
N VAL A 337 -37.73 -14.32 -0.08
CA VAL A 337 -36.88 -13.56 0.85
C VAL A 337 -35.62 -14.34 1.16
N VAL A 338 -35.76 -15.65 1.37
CA VAL A 338 -34.62 -16.56 1.60
C VAL A 338 -33.76 -16.67 0.35
N VAL A 339 -34.37 -16.74 -0.84
CA VAL A 339 -33.65 -16.73 -2.13
C VAL A 339 -32.78 -15.48 -2.27
N ALA A 340 -33.34 -14.28 -2.03
CA ALA A 340 -32.60 -13.02 -2.15
C ALA A 340 -31.44 -12.95 -1.16
N LEU A 341 -31.67 -13.36 0.10
CA LEU A 341 -30.65 -13.32 1.14
C LEU A 341 -29.54 -14.36 0.89
N ALA A 342 -29.88 -15.54 0.38
CA ALA A 342 -28.91 -16.55 -0.02
C ALA A 342 -28.05 -16.08 -1.20
N ALA A 343 -28.64 -15.39 -2.18
CA ALA A 343 -27.90 -14.80 -3.29
C ALA A 343 -26.93 -13.72 -2.79
N LYS A 344 -27.38 -12.86 -1.87
CA LYS A 344 -26.52 -11.86 -1.21
C LYS A 344 -25.34 -12.50 -0.47
N CYS A 345 -25.60 -13.56 0.31
CA CYS A 345 -24.53 -14.30 0.99
C CYS A 345 -23.55 -14.94 -0.01
N LEU A 346 -24.06 -15.50 -1.11
CA LEU A 346 -23.23 -16.08 -2.17
C LEU A 346 -22.33 -15.03 -2.84
N ALA A 347 -22.85 -13.83 -3.08
CA ALA A 347 -22.07 -12.68 -3.56
C ALA A 347 -20.97 -12.29 -2.56
N GLY A 348 -21.29 -12.24 -1.27
CA GLY A 348 -20.32 -11.95 -0.21
C GLY A 348 -19.17 -12.97 -0.13
N VAL A 349 -19.50 -14.27 -0.24
CA VAL A 349 -18.48 -15.34 -0.29
C VAL A 349 -17.61 -15.23 -1.54
N ALA A 350 -18.21 -14.98 -2.71
CA ALA A 350 -17.46 -14.82 -3.96
C ALA A 350 -16.51 -13.60 -3.90
N ASN A 351 -17.00 -12.45 -3.44
CA ASN A 351 -16.18 -11.25 -3.26
C ASN A 351 -15.04 -11.46 -2.26
N GLY A 352 -15.31 -12.18 -1.17
CA GLY A 352 -14.33 -12.48 -0.12
C GLY A 352 -13.37 -13.63 -0.42
N LEU A 353 -13.54 -14.35 -1.53
CA LEU A 353 -12.58 -15.35 -2.00
C LEU A 353 -11.88 -14.93 -3.31
N LYS A 354 -12.47 -14.01 -4.07
CA LYS A 354 -11.99 -13.58 -5.39
C LYS A 354 -11.67 -14.80 -6.28
N LYS A 355 -10.47 -14.88 -6.83
CA LYS A 355 -10.01 -16.00 -7.68
C LYS A 355 -10.10 -17.37 -7.01
N ARG A 356 -10.13 -17.46 -5.67
CA ARG A 356 -10.28 -18.75 -4.96
C ARG A 356 -11.70 -19.33 -5.04
N PHE A 357 -12.69 -18.56 -5.48
CA PHE A 357 -14.05 -19.04 -5.71
C PHE A 357 -14.17 -19.87 -7.01
N GLN A 358 -13.15 -19.88 -7.86
CA GLN A 358 -13.16 -20.52 -9.19
C GLN A 358 -13.73 -21.96 -9.21
N PRO A 359 -13.43 -22.86 -8.24
CA PRO A 359 -13.94 -24.24 -8.26
C PRO A 359 -15.47 -24.34 -8.22
N TYR A 360 -16.16 -23.29 -7.76
CA TYR A 360 -17.61 -23.26 -7.61
C TYR A 360 -18.32 -22.38 -8.65
N ALA A 361 -17.55 -21.60 -9.42
CA ALA A 361 -18.06 -20.49 -10.23
C ALA A 361 -19.04 -20.94 -11.31
N THR A 362 -18.63 -21.84 -12.21
CA THR A 362 -19.45 -22.34 -13.32
C THR A 362 -20.77 -22.93 -12.82
N ALA A 363 -20.70 -23.79 -11.80
CA ALA A 363 -21.89 -24.41 -11.24
C ALA A 363 -22.86 -23.37 -10.62
N CYS A 364 -22.35 -22.32 -9.99
CA CYS A 364 -23.19 -21.27 -9.43
C CYS A 364 -23.82 -20.40 -10.53
N ILE A 365 -23.02 -19.94 -11.50
CA ILE A 365 -23.50 -19.12 -12.63
C ILE A 365 -24.64 -19.83 -13.36
N ALA A 366 -24.47 -21.09 -13.74
CA ALA A 366 -25.53 -21.87 -14.41
C ALA A 366 -26.85 -21.86 -13.62
N GLY A 367 -26.78 -22.03 -12.29
CA GLY A 367 -27.96 -22.03 -11.43
C GLY A 367 -28.60 -20.65 -11.25
N LEU A 368 -27.78 -19.60 -11.20
CA LEU A 368 -28.25 -18.22 -11.03
C LEU A 368 -28.88 -17.68 -12.30
N LEU A 369 -28.31 -17.95 -13.47
CA LEU A 369 -28.88 -17.56 -14.77
C LEU A 369 -30.29 -18.13 -14.95
N GLU A 370 -30.49 -19.43 -14.63
CA GLU A 370 -31.84 -20.03 -14.68
C GLU A 370 -32.82 -19.38 -13.68
N LYS A 371 -32.30 -18.79 -12.59
CA LYS A 371 -33.12 -18.16 -11.55
C LYS A 371 -33.56 -16.73 -11.91
N PHE A 372 -33.03 -16.11 -12.97
CA PHE A 372 -33.55 -14.83 -13.51
C PHE A 372 -34.99 -14.87 -14.04
N ARG A 373 -35.67 -16.03 -13.96
CA ARG A 373 -37.12 -16.15 -14.10
C ARG A 373 -37.91 -15.43 -12.99
N GLU A 374 -37.26 -15.08 -11.89
CA GLU A 374 -37.87 -14.31 -10.80
C GLU A 374 -38.28 -12.90 -11.23
N LYS A 375 -39.41 -12.41 -10.72
CA LYS A 375 -39.96 -11.10 -11.11
C LYS A 375 -39.82 -10.03 -10.04
N LYS A 376 -39.54 -10.43 -8.79
CA LYS A 376 -39.38 -9.46 -7.69
C LYS A 376 -38.04 -8.77 -7.84
N GLN A 377 -38.07 -7.45 -8.01
CA GLN A 377 -36.86 -6.64 -8.21
C GLN A 377 -35.78 -6.90 -7.16
N ALA A 378 -36.15 -7.00 -5.88
CA ALA A 378 -35.19 -7.27 -4.81
C ALA A 378 -34.44 -8.61 -4.98
N VAL A 379 -35.09 -9.64 -5.55
CA VAL A 379 -34.47 -10.93 -5.84
C VAL A 379 -33.58 -10.82 -7.07
N VAL A 380 -34.07 -10.17 -8.13
CA VAL A 380 -33.33 -9.98 -9.38
C VAL A 380 -32.04 -9.19 -9.13
N THR A 381 -32.09 -8.10 -8.35
CA THR A 381 -30.90 -7.33 -7.96
C THR A 381 -29.91 -8.20 -7.19
N ALA A 382 -30.35 -8.96 -6.19
CA ALA A 382 -29.46 -9.84 -5.44
C ALA A 382 -28.84 -10.96 -6.32
N LEU A 383 -29.54 -11.43 -7.34
CA LEU A 383 -29.01 -12.38 -8.32
C LEU A 383 -27.94 -11.73 -9.22
N LYS A 384 -28.17 -10.50 -9.70
CA LYS A 384 -27.18 -9.74 -10.50
C LYS A 384 -25.88 -9.56 -9.72
N ASP A 385 -25.99 -9.01 -8.51
CA ASP A 385 -24.84 -8.78 -7.62
C ASP A 385 -24.04 -10.07 -7.39
N ALA A 386 -24.73 -11.21 -7.27
CA ALA A 386 -24.10 -12.50 -7.09
C ALA A 386 -23.41 -13.02 -8.36
N VAL A 387 -24.05 -12.92 -9.54
CA VAL A 387 -23.43 -13.33 -10.80
C VAL A 387 -22.18 -12.48 -11.09
N ASP A 388 -22.28 -11.16 -10.91
CA ASP A 388 -21.16 -10.22 -11.11
C ASP A 388 -19.99 -10.53 -10.16
N ALA A 389 -20.27 -10.77 -8.88
CA ALA A 389 -19.25 -11.14 -7.90
C ALA A 389 -18.55 -12.47 -8.23
N ILE A 390 -19.32 -13.47 -8.72
CA ILE A 390 -18.77 -14.78 -9.11
C ILE A 390 -17.94 -14.67 -10.38
N PHE A 391 -18.34 -13.82 -11.34
CA PHE A 391 -17.65 -13.67 -12.63
C PHE A 391 -16.18 -13.29 -12.46
N ILE A 392 -15.84 -12.49 -11.44
CA ILE A 392 -14.46 -12.11 -11.10
C ILE A 392 -13.54 -13.34 -10.92
N SER A 393 -14.11 -14.48 -10.51
CA SER A 393 -13.38 -15.74 -10.27
C SER A 393 -13.27 -16.67 -11.48
N THR A 394 -13.90 -16.35 -12.60
CA THR A 394 -13.95 -17.17 -13.82
C THR A 394 -13.68 -16.31 -15.06
N THR A 395 -13.92 -16.85 -16.26
CA THR A 395 -13.87 -16.13 -17.54
C THR A 395 -15.12 -16.42 -18.36
N LEU A 396 -15.37 -15.62 -19.40
CA LEU A 396 -16.53 -15.80 -20.28
C LEU A 396 -16.47 -17.15 -21.01
N GLU A 397 -15.28 -17.56 -21.46
CA GLU A 397 -15.06 -18.84 -22.15
C GLU A 397 -15.48 -20.04 -21.29
N ALA A 398 -15.25 -19.95 -19.97
CA ALA A 398 -15.58 -21.01 -19.03
C ALA A 398 -17.09 -21.14 -18.74
N ILE A 399 -17.88 -20.11 -19.04
CA ILE A 399 -19.34 -20.08 -18.80
C ILE A 399 -20.17 -19.93 -20.08
N GLN A 400 -19.52 -19.87 -21.25
CA GLN A 400 -20.18 -19.54 -22.51
C GLN A 400 -21.35 -20.46 -22.85
N GLU A 401 -21.25 -21.76 -22.57
CA GLU A 401 -22.31 -22.73 -22.86
C GLU A 401 -23.56 -22.46 -22.00
N ASP A 402 -23.37 -22.14 -20.72
CA ASP A 402 -24.46 -21.81 -19.80
C ASP A 402 -25.12 -20.46 -20.18
N VAL A 403 -24.31 -19.48 -20.59
CA VAL A 403 -24.79 -18.17 -21.05
C VAL A 403 -25.63 -18.31 -22.32
N ILE A 404 -25.14 -19.06 -23.32
CA ILE A 404 -25.88 -19.32 -24.56
C ILE A 404 -27.21 -20.02 -24.25
N ALA A 405 -27.18 -21.06 -23.41
CA ALA A 405 -28.40 -21.78 -23.01
C ALA A 405 -29.41 -20.85 -22.30
N ALA A 406 -28.95 -19.90 -21.49
CA ALA A 406 -29.80 -18.92 -20.83
C ALA A 406 -30.36 -17.86 -21.80
N LEU A 407 -29.58 -17.42 -22.80
CA LEU A 407 -30.04 -16.53 -23.87
C LEU A 407 -31.05 -17.18 -24.82
N GLU A 408 -31.05 -18.51 -24.93
CA GLU A 408 -32.06 -19.26 -25.71
C GLU A 408 -33.32 -19.57 -24.89
N ASN A 409 -33.34 -19.26 -23.59
CA ASN A 409 -34.42 -19.65 -22.68
C ASN A 409 -35.80 -19.11 -23.13
N LYS A 410 -36.85 -19.92 -22.97
CA LYS A 410 -38.22 -19.51 -23.33
C LYS A 410 -38.75 -18.36 -22.48
N ASN A 411 -38.20 -18.13 -21.29
CA ASN A 411 -38.60 -17.03 -20.41
C ASN A 411 -37.90 -15.71 -20.83
N PRO A 412 -38.65 -14.66 -21.22
CA PRO A 412 -38.06 -13.38 -21.63
C PRO A 412 -37.22 -12.71 -20.54
N SER A 413 -37.55 -12.90 -19.27
CA SER A 413 -36.80 -12.32 -18.14
C SER A 413 -35.40 -12.93 -18.04
N VAL A 414 -35.29 -14.25 -18.21
CA VAL A 414 -33.98 -14.94 -18.20
C VAL A 414 -33.11 -14.40 -19.33
N LYS A 415 -33.68 -14.23 -20.53
CA LYS A 415 -32.97 -13.65 -21.68
C LYS A 415 -32.49 -12.23 -21.41
N ALA A 416 -33.39 -11.36 -20.96
CA ALA A 416 -33.11 -9.95 -20.73
C ALA A 416 -32.02 -9.76 -19.67
N GLU A 417 -32.10 -10.48 -18.54
CA GLU A 417 -31.11 -10.34 -17.48
C GLU A 417 -29.78 -11.02 -17.80
N THR A 418 -29.79 -12.13 -18.54
CA THR A 418 -28.55 -12.74 -19.04
C THR A 418 -27.85 -11.83 -20.05
N ALA A 419 -28.61 -11.18 -20.94
CA ALA A 419 -28.06 -10.22 -21.89
C ALA A 419 -27.56 -8.93 -21.23
N ALA A 420 -28.09 -8.56 -20.06
CA ALA A 420 -27.62 -7.43 -19.28
C ALA A 420 -26.41 -7.77 -18.38
N PHE A 421 -26.18 -9.05 -18.11
CA PHE A 421 -24.99 -9.54 -17.42
C PHE A 421 -23.76 -9.55 -18.34
N LEU A 422 -23.94 -9.88 -19.62
CA LEU A 422 -22.94 -9.67 -20.66
C LEU A 422 -22.73 -8.17 -20.90
#